data_AF-A0A4D5RN48-F1
#
_entry.id   AF-A0A4D5RN48-F1
#
_cell.length_a   1.000
_cell.length_b   1.000
_cell.length_c   1.000
_cell.angle_alpha   90.00
_cell.angle_beta   90.00
_cell.angle_gamma   90.00
#
_symmetry.space_group_name_H-M   'P 1'
#
loop_
_entity.id
_entity.type
_entity.pdbx_description
1 polymer ?
#
loop_
_entity_poly.entity_id
_entity_poly.type
_entity_poly.pdbx_seq_one_letter_code
_entity_poly.pdbx_strand_id
1 'polypeptide(L)'
;TAGDSICVLGEVPVNTVYLCCEELVHFVVTMRIACVLIGLAVLLALVESSPLKRRSLSREAQFRNAIEQTCVEGLNLSAEETATMERVQQLQMSGRNRIRSQEDVDRLIDQEAPSRAVATSLKPKVAALVECIANEFKKMLGLRRRR
;
A
#
# COMPACT_ATOMS: atom_id res chain seq x y z
N THR A 1 -18.60 -34.10 -34.24
CA THR A 1 -19.59 -35.14 -34.58
C THR A 1 -20.73 -35.01 -33.61
N ALA A 2 -21.90 -34.64 -34.12
CA ALA A 2 -23.12 -34.46 -33.33
C ALA A 2 -23.50 -35.78 -32.66
N GLY A 3 -23.64 -35.77 -31.34
CA GLY A 3 -24.18 -36.89 -30.58
C GLY A 3 -25.66 -36.62 -30.32
N ASP A 4 -26.51 -37.10 -31.22
CA ASP A 4 -27.96 -37.03 -31.10
C ASP A 4 -28.42 -37.72 -29.81
N SER A 5 -28.98 -36.94 -28.88
CA SER A 5 -29.76 -37.47 -27.76
C SER A 5 -31.16 -37.80 -28.24
N ILE A 6 -31.34 -39.04 -28.69
CA ILE A 6 -32.66 -39.62 -28.93
C ILE A 6 -33.27 -39.96 -27.57
N CYS A 7 -34.18 -39.11 -27.08
CA CYS A 7 -35.07 -39.46 -25.98
C CYS A 7 -36.11 -40.45 -26.50
N VAL A 8 -35.80 -41.75 -26.41
CA VAL A 8 -36.80 -42.81 -26.60
C VAL A 8 -37.78 -42.74 -25.42
N LEU A 9 -39.03 -42.38 -25.71
CA LEU A 9 -40.15 -42.44 -24.77
C LEU A 9 -40.42 -43.91 -24.42
N GLY A 10 -39.81 -44.39 -23.35
CA GLY A 10 -40.08 -45.68 -22.74
C GLY A 10 -39.98 -45.53 -21.22
N GLU A 11 -41.09 -45.76 -20.53
CA GLU A 11 -41.31 -45.73 -19.07
C GLU A 11 -40.04 -45.57 -18.21
N VAL A 12 -39.75 -44.33 -17.79
CA VAL A 12 -38.61 -44.01 -16.93
C VAL A 12 -39.10 -43.90 -15.48
N PRO A 13 -38.53 -44.65 -14.52
CA PRO A 13 -38.88 -44.53 -13.12
C PRO A 13 -38.49 -43.14 -12.60
N VAL A 14 -39.32 -42.57 -11.75
CA VAL A 14 -39.23 -41.20 -11.18
C VAL A 14 -37.81 -40.86 -10.64
N ASN A 15 -37.01 -41.87 -10.27
CA ASN A 15 -35.63 -41.71 -9.82
C ASN A 15 -34.64 -41.20 -10.88
N THR A 16 -34.84 -41.48 -12.17
CA THR A 16 -33.86 -41.09 -13.23
C THR A 16 -33.96 -39.61 -13.59
N VAL A 17 -35.16 -39.01 -13.45
CA VAL A 17 -35.39 -37.58 -13.70
C VAL A 17 -34.71 -36.71 -12.63
N TYR A 18 -34.65 -37.19 -11.39
CA TYR A 18 -33.98 -36.50 -10.28
C TYR A 18 -32.46 -36.44 -10.46
N LEU A 19 -31.82 -37.54 -10.90
CA LEU A 19 -30.37 -37.58 -11.13
C LEU A 19 -29.91 -36.61 -12.24
N CYS A 20 -30.65 -36.52 -13.35
CA CYS A 20 -30.30 -35.59 -14.43
C CYS A 20 -30.44 -34.11 -14.01
N CYS A 21 -31.37 -33.78 -13.09
CA CYS A 21 -31.52 -32.42 -12.59
C CYS A 21 -30.38 -32.02 -11.65
N GLU A 22 -29.93 -32.91 -10.77
CA GLU A 22 -28.81 -32.59 -9.86
C GLU A 22 -27.48 -32.40 -10.60
N GLU A 23 -27.19 -33.23 -11.62
CA GLU A 23 -25.99 -33.04 -12.45
C GLU A 23 -26.03 -31.74 -13.26
N LEU A 24 -27.21 -31.34 -13.78
CA LEU A 24 -27.38 -30.08 -14.50
C LEU A 24 -27.17 -28.87 -13.59
N VAL A 25 -27.69 -28.93 -12.35
CA VAL A 25 -27.51 -27.87 -11.34
C VAL A 25 -26.04 -27.78 -10.91
N HIS A 26 -25.38 -28.92 -10.66
CA HIS A 26 -23.95 -28.95 -10.36
C HIS A 26 -23.12 -28.39 -11.51
N PHE A 27 -23.42 -28.73 -12.76
CA PHE A 27 -22.69 -28.21 -13.92
C PHE A 27 -22.84 -26.68 -14.07
N VAL A 28 -24.06 -26.15 -13.87
CA VAL A 28 -24.31 -24.69 -13.92
C VAL A 28 -23.62 -23.97 -12.77
N VAL A 29 -23.65 -24.51 -11.55
CA VAL A 29 -22.96 -23.92 -10.40
C VAL A 29 -21.45 -23.95 -10.59
N THR A 30 -20.89 -25.06 -11.08
CA THR A 30 -19.45 -25.21 -11.32
C THR A 30 -18.96 -24.26 -12.41
N MET A 31 -19.72 -24.11 -13.50
CA MET A 31 -19.42 -23.14 -14.56
C MET A 31 -19.46 -21.69 -14.05
N ARG A 32 -20.45 -21.34 -13.21
CA ARG A 32 -20.52 -20.00 -12.62
C ARG A 32 -19.34 -19.70 -11.70
N ILE A 33 -18.95 -20.66 -10.87
CA ILE A 33 -17.77 -20.54 -10.01
C ILE A 33 -16.51 -20.38 -10.86
N ALA A 34 -16.34 -21.18 -11.91
CA ALA A 34 -15.21 -21.07 -12.83
C ALA A 34 -15.14 -19.69 -13.51
N CYS A 35 -16.26 -19.15 -13.98
CA CYS A 35 -16.30 -17.80 -14.56
C CYS A 35 -15.90 -16.71 -13.56
N VAL A 36 -16.34 -16.82 -12.30
CA VAL A 36 -15.97 -15.88 -11.23
C VAL A 36 -14.47 -15.98 -10.91
N LEU A 37 -13.93 -17.20 -10.84
CA LEU A 37 -12.50 -17.42 -10.57
C LEU A 37 -11.61 -16.92 -11.71
N ILE A 38 -12.01 -17.11 -12.97
CA ILE A 38 -11.29 -16.57 -14.14
C ILE A 38 -11.34 -15.04 -14.13
N GLY A 39 -12.50 -14.45 -13.83
CA GLY A 39 -12.64 -12.99 -13.69
C GLY A 39 -11.73 -12.41 -12.60
N LEU A 40 -11.67 -13.07 -11.43
CA LEU A 40 -10.77 -12.70 -10.33
C LEU A 40 -9.29 -12.83 -10.74
N ALA A 41 -8.92 -13.89 -11.44
CA ALA A 41 -7.55 -14.09 -11.92
C ALA A 41 -7.13 -13.01 -12.93
N VAL A 42 -8.03 -12.60 -13.84
CA VAL A 42 -7.78 -11.51 -14.78
C VAL A 42 -7.63 -10.18 -14.05
N LEU A 43 -8.46 -9.88 -13.04
CA LEU A 43 -8.32 -8.67 -12.23
C LEU A 43 -7.00 -8.64 -11.46
N LEU A 44 -6.57 -9.76 -10.87
CA LEU A 44 -5.28 -9.87 -10.20
C LEU A 44 -4.12 -9.69 -11.18
N ALA A 45 -4.20 -10.33 -12.35
CA ALA A 45 -3.20 -10.19 -13.40
C ALA A 45 -3.14 -8.75 -13.95
N LEU A 46 -4.27 -8.05 -14.06
CA LEU A 46 -4.30 -6.63 -14.43
C LEU A 46 -3.70 -5.74 -13.35
N VAL A 47 -3.93 -6.04 -12.06
CA VAL A 47 -3.29 -5.32 -10.95
C VAL A 47 -1.76 -5.51 -10.98
N GLU A 48 -1.27 -6.73 -11.22
CA GLU A 48 0.17 -7.02 -11.27
C GLU A 48 0.86 -6.54 -12.56
N SER A 49 0.19 -6.68 -13.70
CA SER A 49 0.72 -6.24 -15.02
C SER A 49 0.54 -4.75 -15.26
N SER A 50 -0.25 -4.05 -14.44
CA SER A 50 -0.50 -2.64 -14.66
C SER A 50 0.80 -1.82 -14.58
N PRO A 51 1.11 -0.98 -15.59
CA PRO A 51 2.20 -0.01 -15.51
C PRO A 51 2.00 1.00 -14.37
N LEU A 52 0.80 1.05 -13.78
CA LEU A 52 0.48 1.85 -12.59
C LEU A 52 1.30 1.44 -11.36
N LYS A 53 1.52 0.14 -11.11
CA LYS A 53 2.35 -0.31 -9.97
C LYS A 53 3.81 0.13 -10.15
N ARG A 54 4.36 -0.05 -11.36
CA ARG A 54 5.72 0.39 -11.71
C ARG A 54 5.88 1.92 -11.70
N ARG A 55 4.87 2.65 -12.19
CA ARG A 55 4.83 4.13 -12.19
C ARG A 55 4.63 4.69 -10.77
N SER A 56 3.91 3.99 -9.90
CA SER A 56 3.75 4.37 -8.48
C SER A 56 5.06 4.23 -7.71
N LEU A 57 5.78 3.11 -7.86
CA LEU A 57 7.12 2.93 -7.28
C LEU A 57 8.13 3.96 -7.82
N SER A 58 8.07 4.26 -9.12
CA SER A 58 8.90 5.30 -9.74
C SER A 58 8.56 6.69 -9.19
N ARG A 59 7.28 7.00 -8.97
CA ARG A 59 6.84 8.29 -8.42
C ARG A 59 7.16 8.42 -6.94
N GLU A 60 7.09 7.33 -6.17
CA GLU A 60 7.47 7.29 -4.76
C GLU A 60 8.98 7.47 -4.58
N ALA A 61 9.80 6.83 -5.42
CA ALA A 61 11.25 7.02 -5.40
C ALA A 61 11.65 8.45 -5.82
N GLN A 62 11.01 9.00 -6.86
CA GLN A 62 11.19 10.40 -7.25
C GLN A 62 10.77 11.36 -6.14
N PHE A 63 9.69 11.04 -5.43
CA PHE A 63 9.18 11.84 -4.32
C PHE A 63 10.13 11.83 -3.11
N ARG A 64 10.65 10.64 -2.74
CA ARG A 64 11.67 10.52 -1.69
C ARG A 64 12.92 11.32 -2.04
N ASN A 65 13.44 11.16 -3.26
CA ASN A 65 14.60 11.93 -3.71
C ASN A 65 14.33 13.45 -3.71
N ALA A 66 13.15 13.88 -4.14
CA ALA A 66 12.79 15.30 -4.14
C ALA A 66 12.69 15.87 -2.72
N ILE A 67 12.10 15.12 -1.77
CA ILE A 67 12.08 15.51 -0.35
C ILE A 67 13.49 15.54 0.24
N GLU A 68 14.31 14.56 -0.08
CA GLU A 68 15.67 14.47 0.45
C GLU A 68 16.51 15.67 -0.01
N GLN A 69 16.49 15.98 -1.31
CA GLN A 69 17.17 17.16 -1.86
C GLN A 69 16.58 18.49 -1.37
N THR A 70 15.25 18.60 -1.25
CA THR A 70 14.62 19.90 -0.95
C THR A 70 14.57 20.20 0.55
N CYS A 71 14.33 19.18 1.37
CA CYS A 71 14.01 19.33 2.78
C CYS A 71 15.12 18.85 3.72
N VAL A 72 15.96 17.88 3.33
CA VAL A 72 17.05 17.38 4.20
C VAL A 72 18.35 18.14 3.94
N GLU A 73 18.69 18.38 2.68
CA GLU A 73 19.95 19.05 2.29
C GLU A 73 20.07 20.47 2.86
N GLY A 74 18.93 21.18 3.01
CA GLY A 74 18.89 22.53 3.58
C GLY A 74 19.06 22.63 5.11
N LEU A 75 19.04 21.51 5.84
CA LEU A 75 19.05 21.51 7.32
C LEU A 75 20.45 21.51 7.93
N ASN A 76 21.51 21.34 7.11
CA ASN A 76 22.91 21.29 7.55
C ASN A 76 23.06 20.42 8.82
N LEU A 77 22.65 19.16 8.72
CA LEU A 77 22.75 18.20 9.83
C LEU A 77 24.20 17.77 10.02
N SER A 78 24.68 17.85 11.26
CA SER A 78 25.94 17.24 11.68
C SER A 78 25.86 15.71 11.59
N ALA A 79 27.00 15.03 11.50
CA ALA A 79 27.05 13.55 11.49
C ALA A 79 26.34 12.93 12.71
N GLU A 80 26.45 13.55 13.89
CA GLU A 80 25.77 13.10 15.11
C GLU A 80 24.25 13.34 15.06
N GLU A 81 23.83 14.46 14.48
CA GLU A 81 22.43 14.82 14.29
C GLU A 81 21.75 13.87 13.29
N THR A 82 22.42 13.58 12.18
CA THR A 82 21.97 12.61 11.17
C THR A 82 21.83 11.21 11.77
N ALA A 83 22.85 10.75 12.49
CA ALA A 83 22.81 9.43 13.14
C ALA A 83 21.66 9.33 14.16
N THR A 84 21.41 10.40 14.92
CA THR A 84 20.29 10.45 15.86
C THR A 84 18.95 10.38 15.12
N MET A 85 18.81 11.13 14.02
CA MET A 85 17.59 11.13 13.21
C MET A 85 17.31 9.76 12.58
N GLU A 86 18.32 9.08 12.06
CA GLU A 86 18.20 7.73 11.49
C GLU A 86 17.70 6.73 12.54
N ARG A 87 18.23 6.77 13.76
CA ARG A 87 17.79 5.88 14.84
C ARG A 87 16.35 6.18 15.27
N VAL A 88 15.97 7.46 15.39
CA VAL A 88 14.58 7.85 15.65
C VAL A 88 13.66 7.33 14.54
N GLN A 89 14.09 7.38 13.27
CA GLN A 89 13.33 6.85 12.15
C GLN A 89 13.20 5.32 12.20
N GLN A 90 14.27 4.60 12.56
CA GLN A 90 14.22 3.15 12.75
C GLN A 90 13.24 2.75 13.86
N LEU A 91 13.23 3.51 14.96
CA LEU A 91 12.26 3.30 16.05
C LEU A 91 10.82 3.51 15.59
N GLN A 92 10.56 4.48 14.72
CA GLN A 92 9.24 4.66 14.08
C GLN A 92 8.86 3.47 13.20
N MET A 93 9.77 3.03 12.31
CA MET A 93 9.51 1.92 11.39
C MET A 93 9.31 0.59 12.11
N SER A 94 9.96 0.41 13.27
CA SER A 94 9.78 -0.78 14.11
C SER A 94 8.36 -0.92 14.70
N GLY A 95 7.51 0.11 14.58
CA GLY A 95 6.15 0.13 15.11
C GLY A 95 6.07 0.14 16.64
N ARG A 96 7.22 0.14 17.33
CA ARG A 96 7.32 0.09 18.79
C ARG A 96 6.88 1.40 19.43
N ASN A 97 7.09 2.53 18.75
CA ASN A 97 6.65 3.84 19.21
C ASN A 97 5.65 4.45 18.22
N ARG A 98 4.40 4.62 18.67
CA ARG A 98 3.39 5.39 17.94
C ARG A 98 3.67 6.88 18.11
N ILE A 99 4.35 7.48 17.14
CA ILE A 99 4.48 8.93 17.07
C ILE A 99 3.18 9.52 16.57
N ARG A 100 2.53 10.33 17.41
CA ARG A 100 1.29 11.04 17.07
C ARG A 100 1.47 12.55 17.04
N SER A 101 2.54 13.05 17.65
CA SER A 101 2.79 14.46 17.86
C SER A 101 4.26 14.80 17.65
N GLN A 102 4.56 16.09 17.47
CA GLN A 102 5.93 16.58 17.49
C GLN A 102 6.58 16.36 18.86
N GLU A 103 5.82 16.41 19.96
CA GLU A 103 6.36 16.15 21.30
C GLU A 103 6.88 14.71 21.45
N ASP A 104 6.26 13.73 20.79
CA ASP A 104 6.73 12.34 20.79
C ASP A 104 8.07 12.20 20.07
N VAL A 105 8.27 12.95 18.98
CA VAL A 105 9.53 13.01 18.24
C VAL A 105 10.61 13.66 19.11
N ASP A 106 10.29 14.78 19.76
CA ASP A 106 11.24 15.48 20.62
C ASP A 106 11.70 14.62 21.81
N ARG A 107 10.79 13.81 22.39
CA ARG A 107 11.12 12.83 23.43
C ARG A 107 12.05 11.74 22.93
N LEU A 108 11.86 11.26 21.71
CA LEU A 108 12.74 10.26 21.09
C LEU A 108 14.12 10.83 20.79
N ILE A 109 14.17 12.09 20.34
CA ILE A 109 15.44 12.80 20.15
C ILE A 109 16.17 12.93 21.48
N ASP A 110 15.48 13.29 22.57
CA ASP A 110 16.10 13.38 23.90
C ASP A 110 16.63 12.04 24.42
N GLN A 111 16.02 10.92 24.01
CA GLN A 111 16.45 9.57 24.41
C GLN A 111 17.64 9.07 23.59
N GLU A 112 17.69 9.41 22.31
CA GLU A 112 18.65 8.83 21.36
C GLU A 112 19.86 9.74 21.09
N ALA A 113 19.73 11.05 21.33
CA ALA A 113 20.82 11.97 21.10
C ALA A 113 22.00 11.68 22.04
N PRO A 114 23.24 11.69 21.53
CA PRO A 114 24.44 11.42 22.34
C PRO A 114 24.73 12.54 23.35
N SER A 115 24.16 13.74 23.17
CA SER A 115 24.30 14.86 24.09
C SER A 115 23.07 15.77 24.07
N ARG A 116 22.88 16.55 25.14
CA ARG A 116 21.84 17.59 25.19
C ARG A 116 22.01 18.64 24.10
N ALA A 117 23.25 18.99 23.75
CA ALA A 117 23.52 19.97 22.69
C ALA A 117 22.97 19.49 21.34
N VAL A 118 23.21 18.22 20.99
CA VAL A 118 22.67 17.59 19.78
C VAL A 118 21.15 17.55 19.82
N ALA A 119 20.54 17.14 20.94
CA ALA A 119 19.08 17.14 21.08
C ALA A 119 18.48 18.54 20.88
N THR A 120 19.05 19.57 21.52
CA THR A 120 18.54 20.95 21.43
C THR A 120 18.71 21.56 20.05
N SER A 121 19.77 21.21 19.32
CA SER A 121 20.01 21.66 17.95
C SER A 121 19.13 20.90 16.96
N LEU A 122 18.91 19.61 17.18
CA LEU A 122 18.18 18.72 16.28
C LEU A 122 16.66 18.96 16.29
N LYS A 123 16.06 19.20 17.46
CA LYS A 123 14.60 19.45 17.58
C LYS A 123 14.05 20.49 16.60
N PRO A 124 14.57 21.74 16.56
CA PRO A 124 14.06 22.73 15.61
C PRO A 124 14.33 22.36 14.14
N LYS A 125 15.44 21.66 13.85
CA LYS A 125 15.74 21.16 12.49
C LYS A 125 14.75 20.09 12.05
N VAL A 126 14.37 19.18 12.94
CA VAL A 126 13.37 18.15 12.67
C VAL A 126 11.97 18.76 12.49
N ALA A 127 11.61 19.76 13.30
CA ALA A 127 10.36 20.48 13.09
C ALA A 127 10.32 21.16 11.70
N ALA A 128 11.41 21.81 11.28
CA ALA A 128 11.54 22.40 9.95
C ALA A 128 11.49 21.35 8.83
N LEU A 129 12.08 20.16 9.04
CA LEU A 129 11.98 19.04 8.11
C LEU A 129 10.53 18.62 7.88
N VAL A 130 9.78 18.41 8.97
CA VAL A 130 8.37 18.00 8.92
C VAL A 130 7.51 19.06 8.23
N GLU A 131 7.75 20.34 8.50
CA GLU A 131 7.05 21.44 7.83
C GLU A 131 7.36 21.48 6.33
N CYS A 132 8.63 21.33 5.94
CA CYS A 132 9.04 21.27 4.54
C CYS A 132 8.36 20.12 3.80
N ILE A 133 8.39 18.91 4.39
CA ILE A 133 7.73 17.72 3.85
C ILE A 133 6.23 17.97 3.68
N ALA A 134 5.56 18.51 4.70
CA ALA A 134 4.13 18.81 4.65
C ALA A 134 3.80 19.84 3.55
N ASN A 135 4.67 20.84 3.34
CA ASN A 135 4.50 21.83 2.29
C ASN A 135 4.73 21.25 0.88
N GLU A 136 5.71 20.36 0.68
CA GLU A 136 5.89 19.64 -0.58
C GLU A 136 4.70 18.72 -0.88
N PHE A 137 4.20 18.00 0.12
CA PHE A 137 2.96 17.22 -0.02
C PHE A 137 1.76 18.09 -0.40
N LYS A 138 1.58 19.26 0.22
CA LYS A 138 0.52 20.21 -0.13
C LYS A 138 0.64 20.70 -1.58
N LYS A 139 1.86 20.98 -2.06
CA LYS A 139 2.12 21.36 -3.46
C LYS A 139 1.69 20.24 -4.41
N MET A 140 2.04 18.98 -4.10
CA MET A 140 1.71 17.83 -4.94
C MET A 140 0.23 17.46 -4.94
N LEU A 141 -0.47 17.63 -3.83
CA LEU A 141 -1.92 17.42 -3.76
C LEU A 141 -2.71 18.55 -4.44
N GLY A 142 -2.04 19.58 -4.99
CA GLY A 142 -2.70 20.72 -5.61
C GLY A 142 -3.49 21.58 -4.62
N LEU A 143 -3.34 21.36 -3.31
CA LEU A 143 -4.06 22.06 -2.23
C LEU A 143 -3.49 23.45 -1.95
N ARG A 144 -2.77 24.03 -2.92
CA ARG A 144 -2.30 25.41 -2.84
C ARG A 144 -3.55 26.29 -2.90
N ARG A 145 -4.00 26.80 -1.73
CA ARG A 145 -4.97 27.90 -1.67
C ARG A 145 -4.45 28.98 -2.62
N ARG A 146 -5.18 29.22 -3.73
CA ARG A 146 -5.08 30.47 -4.48
C ARG A 146 -5.33 31.56 -3.43
N ARG A 147 -4.28 32.34 -3.14
CA ARG A 147 -4.45 33.63 -2.47
C ARG A 147 -5.36 34.50 -3.32
#